data_AF-A0A534P8X6-F1
#
_entry.id   AF-A0A534P8X6-F1
#
_cell.length_a   1.000
_cell.length_b   1.000
_cell.length_c   1.000
_cell.angle_alpha   90.00
_cell.angle_beta   90.00
_cell.angle_gamma   90.00
#
_symmetry.space_group_name_H-M   'P 1'
#
loop_
_entity.id
_entity.type
_entity.pdbx_description
1 polymer ?
#
loop_
_entity_poly.entity_id
_entity_poly.type
_entity_poly.pdbx_seq_one_letter_code
_entity_poly.pdbx_strand_id
1 'polypeptide(L)'
;MPVDARSERRAPPPGQRSTAIDPALVALAWAALAAMLLAVRFLWLAFFPLLLISRTWAERSSAARVPAWTGWLPALLGPALLAGFVWIGPWPRISDVLDLSFAQWAEPYAAEKYPVEAIWLMRDAGLAGRLFTEYSLGGYAGFWLAPKIETFVNGSLNFAPDTASEYIAIRKRLPAAPGESFPELLDRLELDLFLGTGTPAGPHGPSYTVAHLERTPGWIAIFRNATSALYLRVGAPDSANLRQVADYYAREGIPFDPERGFEPARVIRDHEPWAVEHRVIPRTFAAIERAAIQPGAPLARPRALVQTASFYALLGACDLALEREALIRSIDALAVGSRRRTVWCLLRAGRYEDARAQAAALDGLARADELARITVELARAIPTLSADVRESMVRRLPLLSPAQAQALAFSLETPPARVR
;
A
#
# COMPACT_ATOMS: atom_id res chain seq x y z
N MET A 1 -34.82 -97.27 4.30
CA MET A 1 -33.80 -96.98 5.33
C MET A 1 -32.84 -95.92 4.79
N PRO A 2 -32.28 -95.08 5.67
CA PRO A 2 -32.13 -93.62 5.57
C PRO A 2 -30.68 -93.24 5.18
N VAL A 3 -30.18 -92.00 5.06
CA VAL A 3 -30.39 -90.75 5.80
C VAL A 3 -30.15 -89.58 4.84
N ASP A 4 -31.10 -88.65 4.86
CA ASP A 4 -31.12 -87.37 4.18
C ASP A 4 -30.20 -86.39 4.92
N ALA A 5 -29.00 -86.12 4.38
CA ALA A 5 -28.05 -85.17 4.95
C ALA A 5 -28.32 -83.76 4.41
N ARG A 6 -29.36 -83.11 4.95
CA ARG A 6 -29.59 -81.67 4.76
C ARG A 6 -28.44 -80.91 5.42
N SER A 7 -27.55 -80.36 4.60
CA SER A 7 -26.57 -79.36 5.03
C SER A 7 -27.31 -78.09 5.44
N GLU A 8 -27.52 -77.91 6.74
CA GLU A 8 -27.96 -76.63 7.29
C GLU A 8 -26.91 -75.57 6.97
N ARG A 9 -27.23 -74.70 6.01
CA ARG A 9 -26.52 -73.43 5.82
C ARG A 9 -26.73 -72.61 7.09
N ARG A 10 -25.77 -72.66 8.01
CA ARG A 10 -25.70 -71.72 9.14
C ARG A 10 -25.78 -70.31 8.58
N ALA A 11 -26.86 -69.61 8.91
CA ALA A 11 -26.98 -68.19 8.64
C ALA A 11 -25.78 -67.48 9.29
N PRO A 12 -25.11 -66.54 8.60
CA PRO A 12 -24.06 -65.75 9.20
C PRO A 12 -24.61 -65.07 10.47
N PRO A 13 -23.81 -64.98 11.54
CA PRO A 13 -24.26 -64.42 12.81
C PRO A 13 -24.86 -63.01 12.60
N PRO A 14 -26.06 -62.73 13.15
CA PRO A 14 -26.67 -61.41 13.05
C PRO A 14 -25.79 -60.40 13.78
N GLY A 15 -25.08 -59.57 13.02
CA GLY A 15 -24.14 -58.59 13.57
C GLY A 15 -22.97 -58.23 12.65
N GLN A 16 -22.69 -59.04 11.62
CA GLN A 16 -21.66 -58.72 10.62
C GLN A 16 -22.20 -57.71 9.59
N ARG A 17 -22.42 -56.45 10.03
CA ARG A 17 -22.61 -55.34 9.10
C ARG A 17 -21.30 -55.17 8.34
N SER A 18 -21.33 -55.44 7.04
CA SER A 18 -20.31 -54.97 6.09
C SER A 18 -20.18 -53.46 6.29
N THR A 19 -19.13 -53.02 6.99
CA THR A 19 -18.76 -51.61 7.11
C THR A 19 -18.19 -51.18 5.77
N ALA A 20 -19.07 -51.01 4.78
CA ALA A 20 -18.68 -50.39 3.53
C ALA A 20 -18.18 -48.98 3.86
N ILE A 21 -16.98 -48.66 3.42
CA ILE A 21 -16.44 -47.30 3.51
C ILE A 21 -17.44 -46.39 2.83
N ASP A 22 -17.82 -45.31 3.51
CA ASP A 22 -18.77 -44.34 3.00
C ASP A 22 -18.26 -43.75 1.67
N PRO A 23 -18.93 -43.98 0.53
CA PRO A 23 -18.48 -43.48 -0.77
C PRO A 23 -18.46 -41.95 -0.82
N ALA A 24 -19.28 -41.26 -0.03
CA ALA A 24 -19.27 -39.80 0.05
C ALA A 24 -17.97 -39.29 0.68
N LEU A 25 -17.46 -39.96 1.70
CA LEU A 25 -16.18 -39.60 2.32
C LEU A 25 -15.00 -39.83 1.37
N VAL A 26 -15.03 -40.93 0.60
CA VAL A 26 -14.02 -41.21 -0.43
C VAL A 26 -14.03 -40.11 -1.50
N ALA A 27 -15.22 -39.72 -1.97
CA ALA A 27 -15.37 -38.64 -2.95
C ALA A 27 -14.86 -37.30 -2.40
N LEU A 28 -15.21 -36.95 -1.15
CA LEU A 28 -14.74 -35.72 -0.50
C LEU A 28 -13.23 -35.72 -0.28
N ALA A 29 -12.63 -36.85 0.12
CA ALA A 29 -11.18 -36.97 0.29
C ALA A 29 -10.43 -36.79 -1.04
N TRP A 30 -10.93 -37.37 -2.13
CA TRP A 30 -10.36 -37.18 -3.47
C TRP A 30 -10.53 -35.75 -3.99
N ALA A 31 -11.72 -35.17 -3.83
CA ALA A 31 -11.98 -33.79 -4.21
C ALA A 31 -11.10 -32.81 -3.41
N ALA A 32 -10.92 -33.06 -2.11
CA ALA A 32 -10.03 -32.30 -1.25
C ALA A 32 -8.56 -32.44 -1.68
N LEU A 33 -8.08 -33.66 -1.97
CA LEU A 33 -6.72 -33.89 -2.48
C LEU A 33 -6.50 -33.16 -3.81
N ALA A 34 -7.43 -33.28 -4.76
CA ALA A 34 -7.37 -32.57 -6.02
C ALA A 34 -7.35 -31.05 -5.81
N ALA A 35 -8.23 -30.52 -4.95
CA ALA A 35 -8.27 -29.09 -4.62
C ALA A 35 -6.96 -28.60 -4.00
N MET A 36 -6.36 -29.37 -3.08
CA MET A 36 -5.07 -29.04 -2.46
C MET A 36 -3.92 -29.04 -3.46
N LEU A 37 -3.89 -30.00 -4.38
CA LEU A 37 -2.87 -30.08 -5.43
C LEU A 37 -3.03 -28.96 -6.47
N LEU A 38 -4.27 -28.51 -6.71
CA LEU A 38 -4.56 -27.43 -7.65
C LEU A 38 -4.37 -26.03 -7.03
N ALA A 39 -4.60 -25.85 -5.72
CA ALA A 39 -4.41 -24.57 -5.05
C ALA A 39 -4.10 -24.67 -3.54
N VAL A 40 -3.04 -23.97 -3.13
CA VAL A 40 -2.56 -23.85 -1.74
C VAL A 40 -3.66 -23.41 -0.76
N ARG A 41 -4.60 -22.54 -1.18
CA ARG A 41 -5.69 -22.05 -0.32
C ARG A 41 -6.61 -23.15 0.21
N PHE A 42 -6.58 -24.34 -0.38
CA PHE A 42 -7.40 -25.48 0.01
C PHE A 42 -6.69 -26.47 0.94
N LEU A 43 -5.47 -26.17 1.41
CA LEU A 43 -4.73 -27.01 2.37
C LEU A 43 -5.55 -27.39 3.61
N TRP A 44 -6.50 -26.56 4.04
CA TRP A 44 -7.40 -26.85 5.15
C TRP A 44 -8.33 -28.06 4.88
N LEU A 45 -8.57 -28.41 3.60
CA LEU A 45 -9.34 -29.60 3.21
C LEU A 45 -8.59 -30.91 3.47
N ALA A 46 -7.32 -30.87 3.89
CA ALA A 46 -6.54 -32.05 4.29
C ALA A 46 -7.23 -32.91 5.36
N PHE A 47 -8.18 -32.33 6.10
CA PHE A 47 -8.99 -33.06 7.07
C PHE A 47 -9.74 -34.26 6.45
N PHE A 48 -10.28 -34.15 5.24
CA PHE A 48 -11.05 -35.22 4.61
C PHE A 48 -10.22 -36.47 4.25
N PRO A 49 -9.06 -36.38 3.56
CA PRO A 49 -8.21 -37.53 3.32
C PRO A 49 -7.63 -38.10 4.63
N LEU A 50 -7.31 -37.26 5.62
CA LEU A 50 -6.88 -37.74 6.94
C LEU A 50 -7.98 -38.53 7.66
N LEU A 51 -9.24 -38.11 7.54
CA LEU A 51 -10.39 -38.81 8.13
C LEU A 51 -10.70 -40.14 7.41
N LEU A 52 -10.46 -40.20 6.09
CA LEU A 52 -10.55 -41.46 5.35
C LEU A 52 -9.45 -42.45 5.76
N ILE A 53 -8.21 -41.98 5.91
CA ILE A 53 -7.07 -42.81 6.36
C ILE A 53 -7.31 -43.31 7.79
N SER A 54 -7.80 -42.46 8.69
CA SER A 54 -8.06 -42.85 10.08
C SER A 54 -9.14 -43.94 10.18
N ARG A 55 -10.23 -43.80 9.42
CA ARG A 55 -11.32 -44.77 9.38
C ARG A 55 -10.90 -46.11 8.80
N THR A 56 -10.20 -46.09 7.66
CA THR A 56 -9.72 -47.33 7.01
C THR A 56 -8.69 -48.06 7.86
N TRP A 57 -7.84 -47.33 8.60
CA TRP A 57 -6.92 -47.95 9.54
C TRP A 57 -7.65 -48.53 10.76
N ALA A 58 -8.63 -47.83 11.33
CA ALA A 58 -9.44 -48.36 12.44
C ALA A 58 -10.19 -49.65 12.06
N GLU A 59 -10.75 -49.74 10.85
CA GLU A 59 -11.43 -50.93 10.34
C GLU A 59 -10.45 -52.11 10.14
N ARG A 60 -9.25 -51.86 9.60
CA ARG A 60 -8.20 -52.90 9.45
C ARG A 60 -7.65 -53.38 10.79
N SER A 61 -7.46 -52.46 11.74
CA SER A 61 -7.01 -52.78 13.10
C SER A 61 -8.06 -53.52 13.92
N SER A 62 -9.33 -53.50 13.50
CA SER A 62 -10.39 -54.30 14.11
C SER A 62 -10.42 -55.75 13.59
N ALA A 63 -9.88 -55.98 12.38
CA ALA A 63 -9.85 -57.29 11.73
C ALA A 63 -8.56 -58.09 11.99
N ALA A 64 -7.41 -57.42 12.12
CA ALA A 64 -6.20 -58.01 12.68
C ALA A 64 -6.16 -57.73 14.18
N ARG A 65 -5.57 -58.59 15.02
CA ARG A 65 -5.34 -58.31 16.46
C ARG A 65 -4.28 -57.21 16.63
N VAL A 66 -4.48 -56.07 16.00
CA VAL A 66 -3.61 -54.92 16.13
C VAL A 66 -3.98 -54.29 17.48
N PRO A 67 -3.00 -53.97 18.32
CA PRO A 67 -3.27 -53.32 19.59
C PRO A 67 -4.16 -52.09 19.39
N ALA A 68 -5.18 -51.96 20.25
CA ALA A 68 -6.21 -50.92 20.14
C ALA A 68 -5.64 -49.51 19.99
N TRP A 69 -4.44 -49.23 20.51
CA TRP A 69 -3.75 -47.93 20.44
C TRP A 69 -3.38 -47.48 19.02
N THR A 70 -3.29 -48.38 18.05
CA THR A 70 -2.94 -48.04 16.65
C THR A 70 -4.02 -47.23 15.94
N GLY A 71 -5.31 -47.49 16.21
CA GLY A 71 -6.41 -46.68 15.67
C GLY A 71 -6.48 -45.25 16.24
N TRP A 72 -5.82 -45.00 17.37
CA TRP A 72 -5.77 -43.68 17.99
C TRP A 72 -4.70 -42.80 17.36
N LEU A 73 -3.68 -43.37 16.72
CA LEU A 73 -2.58 -42.58 16.18
C LEU A 73 -3.04 -41.49 15.19
N PRO A 74 -3.91 -41.75 14.19
CA PRO A 74 -4.42 -40.72 13.27
C PRO A 74 -5.37 -39.76 13.95
N ALA A 75 -6.20 -40.28 14.86
CA ALA A 75 -7.13 -39.49 15.65
C ALA A 75 -6.41 -38.53 16.59
N LEU A 76 -5.17 -38.83 16.98
CA LEU A 76 -4.28 -37.95 17.73
C LEU A 76 -3.41 -37.09 16.81
N LEU A 77 -2.91 -37.64 15.69
CA LEU A 77 -2.07 -36.93 14.71
C LEU A 77 -2.83 -35.79 14.01
N GLY A 78 -4.11 -35.96 13.67
CA GLY A 78 -4.90 -34.89 13.05
C GLY A 78 -5.00 -33.64 13.94
N PRO A 79 -5.50 -33.76 15.19
CA PRO A 79 -5.49 -32.68 16.17
C PRO A 79 -4.08 -32.20 16.52
N ALA A 80 -3.07 -33.08 16.59
CA ALA A 80 -1.70 -32.68 16.86
C ALA A 80 -1.05 -31.91 15.70
N LEU A 81 -1.40 -32.20 14.44
CA LEU A 81 -0.98 -31.44 13.26
C LEU A 81 -1.72 -30.12 13.15
N LEU A 82 -3.02 -30.09 13.48
CA LEU A 82 -3.79 -28.85 13.58
C LEU A 82 -3.24 -27.96 14.70
N ALA A 83 -2.98 -28.52 15.88
CA ALA A 83 -2.30 -27.84 16.97
C ALA A 83 -0.89 -27.42 16.53
N GLY A 84 -0.13 -28.28 15.87
CA GLY A 84 1.19 -27.95 15.32
C GLY A 84 1.13 -26.76 14.36
N PHE A 85 0.13 -26.71 13.46
CA PHE A 85 -0.10 -25.58 12.57
C PHE A 85 -0.46 -24.30 13.35
N VAL A 86 -1.33 -24.41 14.35
CA VAL A 86 -1.80 -23.30 15.20
C VAL A 86 -0.71 -22.75 16.12
N TRP A 87 0.16 -23.59 16.66
CA TRP A 87 1.12 -23.24 17.72
C TRP A 87 2.57 -23.07 17.22
N ILE A 88 2.98 -23.84 16.20
CA ILE A 88 4.37 -23.90 15.71
C ILE A 88 4.46 -23.53 14.21
N GLY A 89 3.34 -23.61 13.49
CA GLY A 89 3.25 -23.35 12.05
C GLY A 89 3.25 -21.86 11.68
N PRO A 90 2.76 -21.52 10.48
CA PRO A 90 2.59 -20.13 10.07
C PRO A 90 1.50 -19.38 10.85
N TRP A 91 0.58 -20.10 11.52
CA TRP A 91 -0.58 -19.50 12.15
C TRP A 91 -0.25 -18.46 13.22
N PRO A 92 0.67 -18.65 14.19
CA PRO A 92 1.05 -17.60 15.14
C PRO A 92 1.43 -16.30 14.43
N ARG A 93 2.22 -16.37 13.34
CA ARG A 93 2.57 -15.17 12.56
C ARG A 93 1.39 -14.52 11.85
N ILE A 94 0.36 -15.28 11.52
CA ILE A 94 -0.87 -14.79 10.87
C ILE A 94 -1.86 -14.27 11.93
N SER A 95 -2.04 -14.99 13.04
CA SER A 95 -2.94 -14.66 14.14
C SER A 95 -2.42 -13.54 15.03
N ASP A 96 -1.10 -13.36 15.16
CA ASP A 96 -0.52 -12.20 15.86
C ASP A 96 -0.90 -10.88 15.16
N VAL A 97 -1.30 -10.95 13.88
CA VAL A 97 -1.78 -9.82 13.08
C VAL A 97 -3.31 -9.80 12.95
N LEU A 98 -3.99 -10.91 13.26
CA LEU A 98 -5.44 -11.08 13.18
C LEU A 98 -5.97 -11.37 14.59
N ASP A 99 -6.44 -10.35 15.28
CA ASP A 99 -7.16 -10.58 16.54
C ASP A 99 -8.51 -11.23 16.22
N LEU A 100 -8.68 -12.46 16.72
CA LEU A 100 -9.70 -13.42 16.26
C LEU A 100 -11.09 -13.16 16.86
N SER A 101 -11.29 -12.00 17.50
CA SER A 101 -12.58 -11.65 18.07
C SER A 101 -13.62 -11.38 16.97
N PHE A 102 -14.82 -11.94 17.10
CA PHE A 102 -15.94 -11.64 16.21
C PHE A 102 -16.29 -10.14 16.18
N ALA A 103 -15.98 -9.42 17.27
CA ALA A 103 -16.17 -7.97 17.35
C ALA A 103 -15.31 -7.21 16.32
N GLN A 104 -14.07 -7.64 16.07
CA GLN A 104 -13.20 -7.01 15.07
C GLN A 104 -13.63 -7.25 13.63
N TRP A 105 -14.31 -8.35 13.32
CA TRP A 105 -14.90 -8.54 11.99
C TRP A 105 -16.05 -7.56 11.71
N ALA A 106 -16.65 -7.00 12.77
CA ALA A 106 -17.62 -5.92 12.68
C ALA A 106 -16.97 -4.53 12.79
N GLU A 107 -15.67 -4.44 13.10
CA GLU A 107 -14.97 -3.16 13.15
C GLU A 107 -14.77 -2.59 11.74
N PRO A 108 -15.00 -1.28 11.55
CA PRO A 108 -14.65 -0.64 10.29
C PRO A 108 -13.15 -0.76 10.03
N TYR A 109 -12.76 -0.82 8.76
CA TYR A 109 -11.36 -0.81 8.35
C TYR A 109 -10.57 0.29 9.09
N ALA A 110 -9.44 -0.09 9.68
CA ALA A 110 -8.52 0.83 10.36
C ALA A 110 -8.07 1.95 9.41
N ALA A 111 -8.58 3.14 9.62
CA ALA A 111 -8.44 4.27 8.71
C ALA A 111 -6.98 4.74 8.62
N GLU A 112 -6.16 4.53 9.66
CA GLU A 112 -4.74 4.87 9.65
C GLU A 112 -3.89 4.07 8.65
N LYS A 113 -4.36 2.90 8.19
CA LYS A 113 -3.62 2.03 7.26
C LYS A 113 -3.75 2.45 5.80
N TYR A 114 -4.73 3.30 5.47
CA TYR A 114 -5.10 3.66 4.12
C TYR A 114 -5.00 5.18 3.91
N PRO A 115 -4.83 5.65 2.66
CA PRO A 115 -4.95 7.08 2.32
C PRO A 115 -6.43 7.48 2.26
N VAL A 116 -7.15 7.36 3.39
CA VAL A 116 -8.61 7.47 3.44
C VAL A 116 -9.12 8.84 3.04
N GLU A 117 -8.33 9.89 3.24
CA GLU A 117 -8.71 11.27 2.92
C GLU A 117 -8.85 11.43 1.40
N ALA A 118 -7.94 10.83 0.62
CA ALA A 118 -8.03 10.80 -0.83
C ALA A 118 -9.20 9.93 -1.32
N ILE A 119 -9.44 8.78 -0.67
CA ILE A 119 -10.58 7.90 -0.99
C ILE A 119 -11.92 8.60 -0.72
N TRP A 120 -12.06 9.24 0.43
CA TRP A 120 -13.28 9.96 0.79
C TRP A 120 -13.49 11.18 -0.07
N LEU A 121 -12.45 11.93 -0.45
CA LEU A 121 -12.57 13.02 -1.40
C LEU A 121 -13.12 12.54 -2.74
N MET A 122 -12.60 11.44 -3.30
CA MET A 122 -13.15 10.87 -4.56
C MET A 122 -14.63 10.54 -4.44
N ARG A 123 -15.03 9.93 -3.31
CA ARG A 123 -16.42 9.58 -3.02
C ARG A 123 -17.31 10.81 -2.86
N ASP A 124 -16.88 11.76 -2.04
CA ASP A 124 -17.66 12.93 -1.62
C ASP A 124 -17.75 13.99 -2.72
N ALA A 125 -16.73 14.09 -3.59
CA ALA A 125 -16.79 14.86 -4.83
C ALA A 125 -17.63 14.15 -5.91
N GLY A 126 -17.85 12.84 -5.79
CA GLY A 126 -18.66 12.06 -6.72
C GLY A 126 -17.97 11.73 -8.04
N LEU A 127 -16.63 11.57 -8.00
CA LEU A 127 -15.81 11.29 -9.17
C LEU A 127 -16.15 9.93 -9.79
N ALA A 128 -15.81 9.77 -11.06
CA ALA A 128 -15.98 8.54 -11.82
C ALA A 128 -14.78 8.25 -12.71
N GLY A 129 -14.66 7.00 -13.20
CA GLY A 129 -13.64 6.60 -14.18
C GLY A 129 -12.68 5.53 -13.66
N ARG A 130 -11.53 5.40 -14.32
CA ARG A 130 -10.53 4.35 -14.00
C ARG A 130 -9.42 4.91 -13.11
N LEU A 131 -9.19 4.23 -11.99
CA LEU A 131 -8.25 4.62 -10.96
C LEU A 131 -7.02 3.70 -10.94
N PHE A 132 -5.83 4.28 -11.11
CA PHE A 132 -4.61 3.63 -10.65
C PHE A 132 -4.46 3.80 -9.13
N THR A 133 -4.17 2.70 -8.45
CA THR A 133 -3.80 2.66 -7.04
C THR A 133 -2.84 1.51 -6.79
N GLU A 134 -2.09 1.55 -5.69
CA GLU A 134 -1.27 0.41 -5.30
C GLU A 134 -2.15 -0.83 -5.01
N TYR A 135 -1.63 -2.01 -5.33
CA TYR A 135 -2.28 -3.32 -5.26
C TYR A 135 -2.86 -3.56 -3.87
N SER A 136 -2.11 -3.23 -2.82
CA SER A 136 -2.53 -3.37 -1.43
C SER A 136 -3.74 -2.50 -1.07
N LEU A 137 -4.05 -1.48 -1.86
CA LEU A 137 -5.18 -0.57 -1.68
C LEU A 137 -6.36 -0.91 -2.58
N GLY A 138 -6.19 -1.76 -3.59
CA GLY A 138 -7.19 -2.04 -4.61
C GLY A 138 -8.53 -2.54 -4.05
N GLY A 139 -8.47 -3.46 -3.06
CA GLY A 139 -9.67 -3.98 -2.40
C GLY A 139 -10.40 -2.93 -1.56
N TYR A 140 -9.65 -2.12 -0.81
CA TYR A 140 -10.20 -1.04 0.01
C TYR A 140 -10.83 0.06 -0.86
N ALA A 141 -10.13 0.51 -1.90
CA ALA A 141 -10.63 1.50 -2.85
C ALA A 141 -11.87 0.97 -3.58
N GLY A 142 -11.87 -0.29 -4.02
CA GLY A 142 -13.02 -0.93 -4.65
C GLY A 142 -14.24 -0.99 -3.73
N PHE A 143 -14.06 -1.29 -2.44
CA PHE A 143 -15.15 -1.30 -1.47
C PHE A 143 -15.85 0.06 -1.35
N TRP A 144 -15.10 1.17 -1.35
CA TRP A 144 -15.66 2.50 -1.15
C TRP A 144 -16.15 3.19 -2.42
N LEU A 145 -15.51 2.94 -3.56
CA LEU A 145 -15.66 3.76 -4.75
C LEU A 145 -16.44 3.07 -5.89
N ALA A 146 -16.57 1.75 -5.85
CA ALA A 146 -17.34 1.01 -6.84
C ALA A 146 -18.86 1.30 -6.69
N PRO A 147 -19.62 1.31 -7.80
CA PRO A 147 -19.18 1.04 -9.18
C PRO A 147 -18.69 2.28 -9.95
N LYS A 148 -18.77 3.49 -9.38
CA LYS A 148 -18.47 4.73 -10.14
C LYS A 148 -17.00 4.85 -10.54
N ILE A 149 -16.10 4.34 -9.70
CA ILE A 149 -14.66 4.31 -9.98
C ILE A 149 -14.20 2.85 -10.00
N GLU A 150 -13.57 2.48 -11.10
CA GLU A 150 -13.01 1.14 -11.31
C GLU A 150 -11.51 1.17 -11.02
N THR A 151 -11.04 0.29 -10.13
CA THR A 151 -9.60 0.17 -9.87
C THR A 151 -8.92 -0.61 -10.99
N PHE A 152 -7.77 -0.12 -11.47
CA PHE A 152 -6.96 -0.81 -12.48
C PHE A 152 -6.55 -2.21 -12.00
N VAL A 153 -6.22 -2.34 -10.72
CA VAL A 153 -6.00 -3.63 -10.04
C VAL A 153 -6.80 -3.63 -8.74
N ASN A 154 -7.64 -4.65 -8.56
CA ASN A 154 -8.60 -4.75 -7.45
C ASN A 154 -8.05 -5.37 -6.16
N GLY A 155 -6.73 -5.51 -6.05
CA GLY A 155 -6.06 -6.15 -4.91
C GLY A 155 -6.20 -7.67 -4.86
N SER A 156 -6.73 -8.30 -5.92
CA SER A 156 -6.59 -9.75 -6.14
C SER A 156 -5.43 -10.02 -7.10
N LEU A 157 -4.73 -11.14 -6.93
CA LEU A 157 -3.68 -11.59 -7.86
C LEU A 157 -4.24 -12.14 -9.19
N ASN A 158 -5.53 -11.91 -9.49
CA ASN A 158 -6.23 -12.46 -10.64
C ASN A 158 -6.26 -11.45 -11.79
N PHE A 159 -5.10 -11.10 -12.34
CA PHE A 159 -5.00 -10.26 -13.55
C PHE A 159 -4.03 -10.88 -14.56
N ALA A 160 -4.16 -10.47 -15.82
CA ALA A 160 -3.32 -10.99 -16.90
C ALA A 160 -1.83 -10.62 -16.69
N PRO A 161 -0.88 -11.43 -17.19
CA PRO A 161 0.56 -11.13 -17.09
C PRO A 161 0.95 -9.76 -17.66
N ASP A 162 0.27 -9.30 -18.71
CA ASP A 162 0.52 -7.99 -19.31
C ASP A 162 0.11 -6.86 -18.35
N THR A 163 -1.04 -6.98 -17.69
CA THR A 163 -1.48 -6.07 -16.63
C THR A 163 -0.49 -6.04 -15.47
N ALA A 164 0.14 -7.18 -15.14
CA ALA A 164 1.19 -7.23 -14.12
C ALA A 164 2.41 -6.39 -14.52
N SER A 165 2.84 -6.52 -15.77
CA SER A 165 3.99 -5.79 -16.33
C SER A 165 3.72 -4.29 -16.38
N GLU A 166 2.52 -3.89 -16.84
CA GLU A 166 2.07 -2.50 -16.87
C GLU A 166 1.96 -1.91 -15.47
N TYR A 167 1.38 -2.65 -14.53
CA TYR A 167 1.32 -2.23 -13.13
C TYR A 167 2.72 -1.97 -12.54
N ILE A 168 3.69 -2.85 -12.82
CA ILE A 168 5.09 -2.68 -12.40
C ILE A 168 5.73 -1.46 -13.09
N ALA A 169 5.46 -1.26 -14.38
CA ALA A 169 5.94 -0.10 -15.13
C ALA A 169 5.42 1.20 -14.51
N ILE A 170 4.13 1.27 -14.19
CA ILE A 170 3.53 2.44 -13.53
C ILE A 170 4.19 2.71 -12.16
N ARG A 171 4.32 1.67 -11.32
CA ARG A 171 4.95 1.78 -9.99
C ARG A 171 6.39 2.23 -10.01
N LYS A 172 7.12 1.90 -11.08
CA LYS A 172 8.53 2.28 -11.23
C LYS A 172 8.70 3.58 -12.00
N ARG A 173 7.61 4.16 -12.52
CA ARG A 173 7.61 5.26 -13.50
C ARG A 173 8.53 4.94 -14.67
N LEU A 174 8.27 3.80 -15.31
CA LEU A 174 9.01 3.30 -16.47
C LEU A 174 8.05 3.15 -17.66
N PRO A 175 8.57 3.21 -18.90
CA PRO A 175 7.81 2.83 -20.08
C PRO A 175 7.41 1.35 -20.00
N ALA A 176 6.22 0.99 -20.52
CA ALA A 176 5.83 -0.42 -20.64
C ALA A 176 6.26 -1.02 -22.00
N ALA A 177 6.27 -0.20 -23.06
CA ALA A 177 6.74 -0.57 -24.38
C ALA A 177 7.90 0.33 -24.88
N PRO A 178 8.74 -0.14 -25.82
CA PRO A 178 9.76 0.70 -26.45
C PRO A 178 9.16 1.92 -27.14
N GLY A 179 9.67 3.11 -26.81
CA GLY A 179 9.20 4.38 -27.40
C GLY A 179 7.90 4.94 -26.80
N GLU A 180 7.24 4.21 -25.91
CA GLU A 180 6.08 4.70 -25.16
C GLU A 180 6.54 5.48 -23.92
N SER A 181 6.15 6.74 -23.80
CA SER A 181 6.39 7.55 -22.60
C SER A 181 5.45 7.14 -21.46
N PHE A 182 5.80 7.50 -20.22
CA PHE A 182 4.95 7.19 -19.07
C PHE A 182 3.53 7.78 -19.17
N PRO A 183 3.30 9.03 -19.61
CA PRO A 183 1.95 9.55 -19.80
C PRO A 183 1.15 8.81 -20.88
N GLU A 184 1.80 8.39 -21.98
CA GLU A 184 1.15 7.60 -23.04
C GLU A 184 0.70 6.24 -22.53
N LEU A 185 1.47 5.59 -21.66
CA LEU A 185 1.04 4.38 -20.96
C LEU A 185 -0.25 4.60 -20.17
N LEU A 186 -0.35 5.70 -19.41
CA LEU A 186 -1.56 5.98 -18.63
C LEU A 186 -2.77 6.25 -19.54
N ASP A 187 -2.55 6.94 -20.66
CA ASP A 187 -3.59 7.24 -21.64
C ASP A 187 -4.08 5.98 -22.35
N ARG A 188 -3.17 5.07 -22.73
CA ARG A 188 -3.52 3.77 -23.32
C ARG A 188 -4.32 2.88 -22.38
N LEU A 189 -4.08 2.99 -21.08
CA LEU A 189 -4.82 2.28 -20.03
C LEU A 189 -6.13 2.99 -19.63
N GLU A 190 -6.41 4.12 -20.27
CA GLU A 190 -7.58 4.96 -20.05
C GLU A 190 -7.72 5.37 -18.58
N LEU A 191 -6.61 5.70 -17.92
CA LEU A 191 -6.64 6.10 -16.52
C LEU A 191 -7.09 7.56 -16.38
N ASP A 192 -8.17 7.77 -15.64
CA ASP A 192 -8.70 9.10 -15.33
C ASP A 192 -8.14 9.65 -14.00
N LEU A 193 -7.87 8.74 -13.07
CA LEU A 193 -7.47 9.04 -11.70
C LEU A 193 -6.20 8.28 -11.34
N PHE A 194 -5.33 8.92 -10.56
CA PHE A 194 -4.11 8.31 -10.05
C PHE A 194 -3.94 8.63 -8.58
N LEU A 195 -3.99 7.60 -7.73
CA LEU A 195 -3.70 7.70 -6.31
C LEU A 195 -2.27 7.28 -6.04
N GLY A 196 -1.39 8.27 -5.91
CA GLY A 196 -0.01 8.08 -5.47
C GLY A 196 0.06 7.94 -3.96
N THR A 197 0.92 7.07 -3.46
CA THR A 197 1.10 6.82 -2.02
C THR A 197 2.57 6.67 -1.64
N GLY A 198 2.82 6.68 -0.32
CA GLY A 198 4.13 6.48 0.28
C GLY A 198 4.83 7.78 0.67
N THR A 199 6.03 7.64 1.23
CA THR A 199 6.92 8.74 1.57
C THR A 199 8.25 8.54 0.86
N PRO A 200 8.99 9.60 0.50
CA PRO A 200 10.29 9.48 -0.17
C PRO A 200 11.36 9.06 0.85
N ALA A 201 11.29 7.83 1.34
CA ALA A 201 12.10 7.32 2.45
C ALA A 201 13.05 6.20 2.00
N GLY A 202 14.37 6.45 2.08
CA GLY A 202 15.41 5.47 1.76
C GLY A 202 15.47 4.97 0.30
N PRO A 203 16.59 4.36 -0.13
CA PRO A 203 16.77 3.86 -1.50
C PRO A 203 15.97 2.58 -1.80
N HIS A 204 15.57 1.85 -0.76
CA HIS A 204 14.84 0.58 -0.85
C HIS A 204 13.43 0.67 -0.24
N GLY A 205 12.96 1.88 0.07
CA GLY A 205 11.65 2.09 0.70
C GLY A 205 10.48 1.62 -0.17
N PRO A 206 9.28 1.48 0.43
CA PRO A 206 8.06 1.17 -0.30
C PRO A 206 7.87 2.17 -1.46
N SER A 207 7.25 1.72 -2.56
CA SER A 207 7.05 2.51 -3.78
C SER A 207 6.50 3.90 -3.46
N TYR A 208 7.36 4.92 -3.54
CA TYR A 208 6.97 6.31 -3.42
C TYR A 208 6.41 6.78 -4.76
N THR A 209 5.07 6.80 -4.86
CA THR A 209 4.36 7.14 -6.10
C THR A 209 3.62 8.48 -6.03
N VAL A 210 3.56 9.11 -4.85
CA VAL A 210 2.96 10.46 -4.64
C VAL A 210 3.48 11.47 -5.65
N ALA A 211 4.77 11.39 -6.01
CA ALA A 211 5.45 12.31 -6.89
C ALA A 211 5.23 12.07 -8.39
N HIS A 212 4.69 10.92 -8.79
CA HIS A 212 4.80 10.44 -10.17
C HIS A 212 4.24 11.46 -11.17
N LEU A 213 3.04 11.99 -10.92
CA LEU A 213 2.37 12.87 -11.87
C LEU A 213 2.56 14.36 -11.63
N GLU A 214 3.44 14.74 -10.70
CA GLU A 214 3.71 16.16 -10.49
C GLU A 214 4.22 16.83 -11.75
N ARG A 215 3.52 17.88 -12.17
CA ARG A 215 3.83 18.66 -13.39
C ARG A 215 3.91 17.80 -14.64
N THR A 216 3.25 16.65 -14.65
CA THR A 216 3.09 15.86 -15.86
C THR A 216 2.00 16.53 -16.72
N PRO A 217 2.27 16.88 -17.99
CA PRO A 217 1.25 17.49 -18.85
C PRO A 217 -0.03 16.66 -18.92
N GLY A 218 -1.18 17.32 -18.90
CA GLY A 218 -2.49 16.67 -18.91
C GLY A 218 -2.91 16.08 -17.55
N TRP A 219 -2.14 16.26 -16.49
CA TRP A 219 -2.51 15.82 -15.13
C TRP A 219 -2.38 16.96 -14.13
N ILE A 220 -3.40 17.11 -13.27
CA ILE A 220 -3.37 18.08 -12.17
C ILE A 220 -3.51 17.34 -10.84
N ALA A 221 -2.82 17.81 -9.81
CA ALA A 221 -3.03 17.32 -8.45
C ALA A 221 -4.33 17.90 -7.91
N ILE A 222 -5.30 17.07 -7.57
CA ILE A 222 -6.57 17.52 -6.97
C ILE A 222 -6.58 17.33 -5.46
N PHE A 223 -5.63 16.60 -4.89
CA PHE A 223 -5.41 16.50 -3.45
C PHE A 223 -3.97 16.11 -3.17
N ARG A 224 -3.42 16.58 -2.05
CA ARG A 224 -2.10 16.15 -1.59
C ARG A 224 -1.92 16.30 -0.09
N ASN A 225 -1.37 15.26 0.52
CA ASN A 225 -0.79 15.32 1.86
C ASN A 225 0.62 14.72 1.87
N ALA A 226 1.19 14.50 3.06
CA ALA A 226 2.58 14.07 3.20
C ALA A 226 2.83 12.62 2.72
N THR A 227 1.79 11.79 2.60
CA THR A 227 1.88 10.35 2.32
C THR A 227 1.06 9.90 1.10
N SER A 228 0.26 10.80 0.51
CA SER A 228 -0.59 10.51 -0.63
C SER A 228 -0.84 11.74 -1.50
N ALA A 229 -1.13 11.50 -2.77
CA ALA A 229 -1.61 12.52 -3.69
C ALA A 229 -2.61 11.90 -4.66
N LEU A 230 -3.66 12.65 -4.98
CA LEU A 230 -4.64 12.29 -5.99
C LEU A 230 -4.45 13.20 -7.19
N TYR A 231 -4.30 12.60 -8.37
CA TYR A 231 -4.21 13.32 -9.63
C TYR A 231 -5.42 12.99 -10.51
N LEU A 232 -5.84 13.99 -11.27
CA LEU A 232 -6.92 13.90 -12.25
C LEU A 232 -6.36 14.17 -13.64
N ARG A 233 -6.72 13.31 -14.60
CA ARG A 233 -6.45 13.53 -16.02
C ARG A 233 -7.34 14.67 -16.54
N VAL A 234 -6.71 15.66 -17.15
CA VAL A 234 -7.36 16.81 -17.78
C VAL A 234 -7.24 16.63 -19.30
N GLY A 235 -8.15 15.83 -19.87
CA GLY A 235 -8.23 15.60 -21.32
C GLY A 235 -9.00 16.70 -22.07
N ALA A 236 -9.97 17.33 -21.40
CA ALA A 236 -10.63 18.56 -21.82
C ALA A 236 -10.86 19.42 -20.56
N PRO A 237 -10.70 20.76 -20.63
CA PRO A 237 -10.96 21.68 -19.51
C PRO A 237 -12.36 21.54 -18.88
N ASP A 238 -13.31 20.96 -19.63
CA ASP A 238 -14.69 20.70 -19.22
C ASP A 238 -14.97 19.24 -18.78
N SER A 239 -13.96 18.51 -18.29
CA SER A 239 -14.22 17.16 -17.78
C SER A 239 -15.19 17.21 -16.60
N ALA A 240 -16.16 16.29 -16.56
CA ALA A 240 -17.16 16.24 -15.50
C ALA A 240 -16.53 16.11 -14.11
N ASN A 241 -15.45 15.32 -14.01
CA ASN A 241 -14.67 15.17 -12.79
C ASN A 241 -14.04 16.49 -12.32
N LEU A 242 -13.51 17.33 -13.22
CA LEU A 242 -12.90 18.60 -12.83
C LEU A 242 -13.93 19.55 -12.23
N ARG A 243 -15.13 19.63 -12.84
CA ARG A 243 -16.25 20.38 -12.26
C ARG A 243 -16.67 19.83 -10.90
N GLN A 244 -16.77 18.52 -10.75
CA GLN A 244 -17.09 17.88 -9.47
C GLN A 244 -16.09 18.19 -8.37
N VAL A 245 -14.79 18.22 -8.69
CA VAL A 245 -13.73 18.63 -7.75
C VAL A 245 -13.87 20.11 -7.38
N ALA A 246 -14.09 20.99 -8.36
CA ALA A 246 -14.28 22.41 -8.12
C ALA A 246 -15.53 22.67 -7.25
N ASP A 247 -16.64 22.00 -7.54
CA ASP A 247 -17.88 22.09 -6.77
C ASP A 247 -17.70 21.55 -5.35
N TYR A 248 -16.96 20.45 -5.18
CA TYR A 248 -16.62 19.92 -3.87
C TYR A 248 -15.85 20.95 -3.04
N TYR A 249 -14.76 21.49 -3.59
CA TYR A 249 -13.95 22.48 -2.86
C TYR A 249 -14.70 23.79 -2.61
N ALA A 250 -15.56 24.23 -3.53
CA ALA A 250 -16.44 25.38 -3.33
C ALA A 250 -17.42 25.16 -2.17
N ARG A 251 -18.00 23.95 -2.04
CA ARG A 251 -18.87 23.60 -0.90
C ARG A 251 -18.13 23.55 0.43
N GLU A 252 -16.90 23.03 0.43
CA GLU A 252 -16.04 22.99 1.61
C GLU A 252 -15.41 24.37 1.93
N GLY A 253 -15.56 25.34 1.04
CA GLY A 253 -14.96 26.67 1.16
C GLY A 253 -13.44 26.68 1.01
N ILE A 254 -12.84 25.65 0.41
CA ILE A 254 -11.39 25.48 0.28
C ILE A 254 -10.92 25.99 -1.09
N PRO A 255 -9.78 26.70 -1.17
CA PRO A 255 -9.26 27.20 -2.44
C PRO A 255 -8.79 26.05 -3.34
N PHE A 256 -9.29 26.05 -4.57
CA PHE A 256 -8.89 25.14 -5.65
C PHE A 256 -8.82 25.92 -6.97
N ASP A 257 -7.76 25.68 -7.72
CA ASP A 257 -7.54 26.28 -9.04
C ASP A 257 -7.72 25.19 -10.11
N PRO A 258 -8.71 25.27 -11.02
CA PRO A 258 -8.92 24.23 -12.03
C PRO A 258 -7.75 24.05 -13.02
N GLU A 259 -6.88 25.06 -13.17
CA GLU A 259 -5.72 25.00 -14.06
C GLU A 259 -4.47 24.48 -13.33
N ARG A 260 -4.27 24.94 -12.08
CA ARG A 260 -3.07 24.60 -11.28
C ARG A 260 -3.27 23.41 -10.35
N GLY A 261 -4.52 23.10 -10.00
CA GLY A 261 -4.93 22.08 -9.06
C GLY A 261 -5.01 22.58 -7.61
N PHE A 262 -4.84 21.63 -6.68
CA PHE A 262 -4.80 21.84 -5.25
C PHE A 262 -3.52 22.61 -4.85
N GLU A 263 -3.67 23.65 -4.02
CA GLU A 263 -2.57 24.50 -3.55
C GLU A 263 -2.34 24.33 -2.03
N PRO A 264 -1.55 23.33 -1.58
CA PRO A 264 -1.45 22.98 -0.16
C PRO A 264 -1.07 24.15 0.76
N ALA A 265 -0.15 25.00 0.31
CA ALA A 265 0.31 26.15 1.10
C ALA A 265 -0.80 27.19 1.34
N ARG A 266 -1.66 27.40 0.35
CA ARG A 266 -2.79 28.31 0.46
C ARG A 266 -3.83 27.73 1.43
N VAL A 267 -4.11 26.44 1.31
CA VAL A 267 -5.03 25.72 2.21
C VAL A 267 -4.53 25.72 3.66
N ILE A 268 -3.24 25.49 3.89
CA ILE A 268 -2.64 25.55 5.24
C ILE A 268 -2.84 26.92 5.86
N ARG A 269 -2.60 27.99 5.10
CA ARG A 269 -2.69 29.36 5.59
C ARG A 269 -4.13 29.81 5.83
N ASP A 270 -5.02 29.50 4.89
CA ASP A 270 -6.37 30.07 4.85
C ASP A 270 -7.40 29.14 5.54
N HIS A 271 -7.10 27.83 5.65
CA HIS A 271 -8.02 26.78 6.15
C HIS A 271 -7.29 25.70 6.98
N GLU A 272 -6.49 26.12 7.97
CA GLU A 272 -5.71 25.21 8.83
C GLU A 272 -6.52 24.02 9.40
N PRO A 273 -7.74 24.19 9.96
CA PRO A 273 -8.49 23.07 10.53
C PRO A 273 -8.77 21.96 9.50
N TRP A 274 -9.11 22.34 8.27
CA TRP A 274 -9.33 21.39 7.17
C TRP A 274 -8.03 20.67 6.81
N ALA A 275 -6.92 21.40 6.76
CA ALA A 275 -5.61 20.85 6.45
C ALA A 275 -5.13 19.83 7.49
N VAL A 276 -5.47 20.04 8.78
CA VAL A 276 -5.21 19.09 9.86
C VAL A 276 -6.11 17.86 9.75
N GLU A 277 -7.42 18.04 9.55
CA GLU A 277 -8.39 16.95 9.39
C GLU A 277 -8.04 16.03 8.21
N HIS A 278 -7.59 16.61 7.09
CA HIS A 278 -7.18 15.87 5.88
C HIS A 278 -5.70 15.47 5.89
N ARG A 279 -5.02 15.62 7.04
CA ARG A 279 -3.61 15.26 7.30
C ARG A 279 -2.61 15.86 6.32
N VAL A 280 -2.96 16.98 5.69
CA VAL A 280 -2.03 17.81 4.91
C VAL A 280 -0.87 18.26 5.81
N ILE A 281 -1.20 18.58 7.07
CA ILE A 281 -0.27 18.98 8.13
C ILE A 281 -0.66 18.32 9.47
N PRO A 282 0.28 18.21 10.44
CA PRO A 282 -0.04 17.74 11.79
C PRO A 282 -0.76 18.82 12.61
N ARG A 283 -1.50 18.41 13.66
CA ARG A 283 -2.15 19.35 14.61
C ARG A 283 -1.21 20.41 15.20
N THR A 284 0.06 20.05 15.34
CA THR A 284 1.08 20.91 15.95
C THR A 284 1.71 21.89 14.95
N PHE A 285 1.31 21.87 13.67
CA PHE A 285 1.97 22.64 12.62
C PHE A 285 1.98 24.15 12.88
N ALA A 286 0.88 24.75 13.33
CA ALA A 286 0.85 26.18 13.67
C ALA A 286 1.79 26.56 14.82
N ALA A 287 2.01 25.67 15.78
CA ALA A 287 3.01 25.89 16.84
C ALA A 287 4.43 25.80 16.28
N ILE A 288 4.68 24.84 15.39
CA ILE A 288 5.96 24.68 14.68
C ILE A 288 6.24 25.93 13.82
N GLU A 289 5.27 26.42 13.05
CA GLU A 289 5.45 27.58 12.18
C GLU A 289 5.74 28.86 12.98
N ARG A 290 4.98 29.11 14.06
CA ARG A 290 5.27 30.24 14.97
C ARG A 290 6.68 30.17 15.55
N ALA A 291 7.13 28.99 15.98
CA ALA A 291 8.49 28.79 16.48
C ALA A 291 9.56 28.99 15.39
N ALA A 292 9.24 28.75 14.12
CA ALA A 292 10.15 28.98 13.00
C ALA A 292 10.38 30.48 12.73
N ILE A 293 9.36 31.30 12.99
CA ILE A 293 9.36 32.75 12.74
C ILE A 293 9.92 33.52 13.94
N GLN A 294 9.66 33.07 15.17
CA GLN A 294 10.03 33.80 16.39
C GLN A 294 11.57 33.98 16.54
N PRO A 295 12.08 35.22 16.52
CA PRO A 295 13.47 35.49 16.84
C PRO A 295 13.75 35.19 18.32
N GLY A 296 14.94 34.68 18.64
CA GLY A 296 15.41 34.55 20.03
C GLY A 296 15.16 33.20 20.72
N ALA A 297 14.66 32.18 20.02
CA ALA A 297 14.57 30.81 20.53
C ALA A 297 15.66 29.90 19.92
N PRO A 298 16.93 29.96 20.40
CA PRO A 298 18.08 29.40 19.68
C PRO A 298 18.00 27.88 19.45
N LEU A 299 17.32 27.13 20.31
CA LEU A 299 17.15 25.68 20.17
C LEU A 299 15.87 25.29 19.41
N ALA A 300 14.76 25.99 19.63
CA ALA A 300 13.48 25.64 19.04
C ALA A 300 13.38 26.05 17.56
N ARG A 301 13.93 27.21 17.21
CA ARG A 301 13.79 27.79 15.86
C ARG A 301 14.45 26.94 14.76
N PRO A 302 15.70 26.45 14.88
CA PRO A 302 16.29 25.61 13.83
C PRO A 302 15.51 24.32 13.60
N ARG A 303 15.03 23.68 14.67
CA ARG A 303 14.21 22.47 14.58
C ARG A 303 12.88 22.75 13.86
N ALA A 304 12.21 23.83 14.22
CA ALA A 304 10.97 24.25 13.60
C ALA A 304 11.12 24.59 12.10
N LEU A 305 12.22 25.26 11.73
CA LEU A 305 12.55 25.53 10.32
C LEU A 305 12.76 24.22 9.54
N VAL A 306 13.50 23.25 10.09
CA VAL A 306 13.72 21.95 9.44
C VAL A 306 12.41 21.18 9.26
N GLN A 307 11.52 21.20 10.26
CA GLN A 307 10.22 20.54 10.18
C GLN A 307 9.32 21.18 9.12
N THR A 308 9.16 22.51 9.14
CA THR A 308 8.35 23.23 8.14
C THR A 308 8.90 23.06 6.72
N ALA A 309 10.22 23.16 6.52
CA ALA A 309 10.84 22.92 5.22
C ALA A 309 10.58 21.50 4.70
N SER A 310 10.60 20.49 5.58
CA SER A 310 10.32 19.11 5.22
C SER A 310 8.85 18.92 4.82
N PHE A 311 7.89 19.50 5.55
CA PHE A 311 6.47 19.46 5.16
C PHE A 311 6.22 20.15 3.82
N TYR A 312 6.73 21.37 3.62
CA TYR A 312 6.56 22.07 2.35
C TYR A 312 7.16 21.29 1.16
N ALA A 313 8.33 20.66 1.35
CA ALA A 313 8.92 19.80 0.32
C ALA A 313 8.04 18.57 0.01
N LEU A 314 7.53 17.89 1.02
CA LEU A 314 6.64 16.72 0.86
C LEU A 314 5.32 17.08 0.18
N LEU A 315 4.80 18.27 0.47
CA LEU A 315 3.60 18.83 -0.16
C LEU A 315 3.86 19.38 -1.58
N GLY A 316 5.08 19.25 -2.11
CA GLY A 316 5.42 19.75 -3.44
C GLY A 316 5.56 21.27 -3.52
N ALA A 317 5.40 21.99 -2.40
CA ALA A 317 5.61 23.44 -2.28
C ALA A 317 7.11 23.78 -2.17
N CYS A 318 7.85 23.43 -3.22
CA CYS A 318 9.32 23.50 -3.25
C CYS A 318 9.85 24.92 -3.04
N ASP A 319 9.16 25.95 -3.51
CA ASP A 319 9.61 27.34 -3.36
C ASP A 319 9.60 27.78 -1.88
N LEU A 320 8.51 27.49 -1.16
CA LEU A 320 8.42 27.73 0.28
C LEU A 320 9.44 26.91 1.07
N ALA A 321 9.67 25.65 0.66
CA ALA A 321 10.73 24.84 1.26
C ALA A 321 12.10 25.52 1.08
N LEU A 322 12.44 25.99 -0.13
CA LEU A 322 13.69 26.67 -0.44
C LEU A 322 13.88 27.96 0.37
N GLU A 323 12.81 28.74 0.60
CA GLU A 323 12.84 29.90 1.49
C GLU A 323 13.24 29.52 2.93
N ARG A 324 12.64 28.45 3.47
CA ARG A 324 13.00 27.93 4.81
C ARG A 324 14.43 27.41 4.84
N GLU A 325 14.90 26.77 3.76
CA GLU A 325 16.28 26.31 3.67
C GLU A 325 17.31 27.44 3.67
N ALA A 326 16.99 28.59 3.05
CA ALA A 326 17.86 29.76 3.11
C ALA A 326 18.02 30.26 4.55
N LEU A 327 16.95 30.28 5.33
CA LEU A 327 16.99 30.64 6.75
C LEU A 327 17.81 29.64 7.57
N ILE A 328 17.64 28.34 7.35
CA ILE A 328 18.44 27.31 8.04
C ILE A 328 19.92 27.52 7.76
N ARG A 329 20.31 27.76 6.51
CA ARG A 329 21.72 27.99 6.13
C ARG A 329 22.32 29.27 6.69
N SER A 330 21.50 30.30 6.96
CA SER A 330 21.98 31.50 7.66
C SER A 330 22.33 31.25 9.13
N ILE A 331 21.77 30.20 9.73
CA ILE A 331 22.04 29.78 11.11
C ILE A 331 23.19 28.76 11.13
N ASP A 332 23.12 27.76 10.23
CA ASP A 332 24.13 26.71 10.08
C ASP A 332 24.40 26.46 8.59
N ALA A 333 25.50 27.02 8.10
CA ALA A 333 25.92 26.89 6.70
C ALA A 333 26.32 25.45 6.31
N LEU A 334 26.58 24.58 7.29
CA LEU A 334 27.02 23.19 7.10
C LEU A 334 25.88 22.17 7.31
N ALA A 335 24.64 22.63 7.52
CA ALA A 335 23.47 21.78 7.72
C ALA A 335 23.23 20.85 6.50
N VAL A 336 23.73 19.61 6.57
CA VAL A 336 23.69 18.61 5.47
C VAL A 336 22.26 18.36 4.99
N GLY A 337 21.32 18.15 5.93
CA GLY A 337 19.92 17.91 5.60
C GLY A 337 19.26 19.09 4.86
N SER A 338 19.69 20.32 5.15
CA SER A 338 19.20 21.53 4.48
C SER A 338 19.64 21.60 3.01
N ARG A 339 20.93 21.36 2.79
CA ARG A 339 21.51 21.30 1.44
C ARG A 339 20.91 20.16 0.62
N ARG A 340 20.71 18.98 1.22
CA ARG A 340 20.04 17.85 0.57
C ARG A 340 18.62 18.21 0.12
N ARG A 341 17.78 18.75 1.01
CA ARG A 341 16.41 19.19 0.66
C ARG A 341 16.42 20.29 -0.41
N THR A 342 17.40 21.18 -0.39
CA THR A 342 17.58 22.22 -1.42
C THR A 342 17.81 21.60 -2.80
N VAL A 343 18.78 20.68 -2.93
CA VAL A 343 19.03 19.97 -4.19
C VAL A 343 17.77 19.21 -4.63
N TRP A 344 17.12 18.47 -3.71
CA TRP A 344 15.89 17.73 -4.00
C TRP A 344 14.78 18.62 -4.57
N CYS A 345 14.53 19.78 -3.94
CA CYS A 345 13.52 20.75 -4.41
C CYS A 345 13.88 21.32 -5.78
N LEU A 346 15.15 21.66 -6.02
CA LEU A 346 15.62 22.19 -7.31
C LEU A 346 15.52 21.17 -8.44
N LEU A 347 15.86 19.90 -8.19
CA LEU A 347 15.70 18.83 -9.18
C LEU A 347 14.24 18.68 -9.59
N ARG A 348 13.31 18.68 -8.63
CA ARG A 348 11.88 18.60 -8.90
C ARG A 348 11.29 19.89 -9.47
N ALA A 349 11.95 21.02 -9.23
CA ALA A 349 11.68 22.30 -9.88
C ALA A 349 12.05 22.31 -11.37
N GLY A 350 12.80 21.32 -11.86
CA GLY A 350 13.42 21.36 -13.20
C GLY A 350 14.63 22.30 -13.27
N ARG A 351 15.08 22.84 -12.12
CA ARG A 351 16.22 23.77 -12.01
C ARG A 351 17.53 23.00 -11.87
N TYR A 352 17.85 22.21 -12.90
CA TYR A 352 18.92 21.21 -12.84
C TYR A 352 20.33 21.82 -12.66
N GLU A 353 20.62 22.95 -13.28
CA GLU A 353 21.91 23.63 -13.11
C GLU A 353 22.11 24.15 -11.68
N ASP A 354 21.09 24.78 -11.12
CA ASP A 354 21.11 25.22 -9.72
C ASP A 354 21.25 24.02 -8.77
N ALA A 355 20.55 22.93 -9.04
CA ALA A 355 20.64 21.70 -8.26
C ALA A 355 22.08 21.14 -8.29
N ARG A 356 22.73 21.14 -9.45
CA ARG A 356 24.12 20.68 -9.62
C ARG A 356 25.10 21.58 -8.86
N ALA A 357 24.93 22.90 -8.92
CA ALA A 357 25.75 23.84 -8.17
C ALA A 357 25.62 23.62 -6.64
N GLN A 358 24.38 23.43 -6.16
CA GLN A 358 24.15 23.12 -4.74
C GLN A 358 24.68 21.73 -4.34
N ALA A 359 24.62 20.75 -5.24
CA ALA A 359 25.17 19.41 -5.02
C ALA A 359 26.71 19.42 -4.90
N ALA A 360 27.41 20.26 -5.66
CA ALA A 360 28.86 20.41 -5.53
C ALA A 360 29.26 20.91 -4.12
N ALA A 361 28.48 21.83 -3.55
CA ALA A 361 28.70 22.30 -2.18
C ALA A 361 28.30 21.26 -1.11
N LEU A 362 27.42 20.31 -1.44
CA LEU A 362 27.03 19.20 -0.57
C LEU A 362 28.05 18.05 -0.57
N ASP A 363 28.73 17.81 -1.68
CA ASP A 363 29.64 16.67 -1.88
C ASP A 363 30.73 16.57 -0.79
N GLY A 364 31.32 17.70 -0.41
CA GLY A 364 32.32 17.76 0.67
C GLY A 364 31.79 17.36 2.04
N LEU A 365 30.48 17.48 2.27
CA LEU A 365 29.80 17.20 3.54
C LEU A 365 29.07 15.84 3.54
N ALA A 366 28.86 15.23 2.37
CA ALA A 366 28.00 14.07 2.19
C ALA A 366 28.60 12.74 2.66
N ARG A 367 29.89 12.68 3.06
CA ARG A 367 30.60 11.41 3.33
C ARG A 367 29.92 10.51 4.36
N ALA A 368 29.21 11.08 5.33
CA ALA A 368 28.52 10.34 6.40
C ALA A 368 26.98 10.23 6.21
N ASP A 369 26.40 10.87 5.19
CA ASP A 369 24.94 10.87 4.94
C ASP A 369 24.64 10.18 3.60
N GLU A 370 24.15 8.95 3.65
CA GLU A 370 23.86 8.15 2.47
C GLU A 370 22.91 8.83 1.49
N LEU A 371 21.87 9.49 2.00
CA LEU A 371 20.88 10.18 1.17
C LEU A 371 21.49 11.40 0.48
N ALA A 372 22.41 12.11 1.13
CA ALA A 372 23.16 13.20 0.52
C ALA A 372 24.04 12.69 -0.62
N ARG A 373 24.73 11.54 -0.46
CA ARG A 373 25.50 10.94 -1.55
C ARG A 373 24.62 10.59 -2.75
N ILE A 374 23.50 9.90 -2.53
CA ILE A 374 22.54 9.54 -3.58
C ILE A 374 22.04 10.81 -4.31
N THR A 375 21.74 11.87 -3.55
CA THR A 375 21.27 13.15 -4.10
C THR A 375 22.34 13.81 -4.96
N VAL A 376 23.61 13.82 -4.51
CA VAL A 376 24.74 14.39 -5.26
C VAL A 376 25.03 13.58 -6.52
N GLU A 377 25.03 12.25 -6.42
CA GLU A 377 25.23 11.35 -7.57
C GLU A 377 24.16 11.57 -8.64
N LEU A 378 22.88 11.64 -8.25
CA LEU A 378 21.80 11.94 -9.21
C LEU A 378 21.97 13.32 -9.84
N ALA A 379 22.22 14.36 -9.04
CA ALA A 379 22.39 15.73 -9.55
C ALA A 379 23.55 15.84 -10.55
N ARG A 380 24.62 15.05 -10.38
CA ARG A 380 25.74 14.96 -11.32
C ARG A 380 25.40 14.21 -12.59
N ALA A 381 24.59 13.15 -12.50
CA ALA A 381 24.20 12.32 -13.62
C ALA A 381 23.18 12.99 -14.54
N ILE A 382 22.34 13.90 -14.03
CA ILE A 382 21.23 14.53 -14.78
C ILE A 382 21.55 14.95 -16.23
N PRO A 383 22.68 15.63 -16.54
CA PRO A 383 22.97 16.09 -17.89
C PRO A 383 23.17 14.96 -18.92
N THR A 384 23.47 13.74 -18.46
CA THR A 384 23.72 12.58 -19.34
C THR A 384 22.51 11.65 -19.48
N LEU A 385 21.45 11.88 -18.70
CA LEU A 385 20.25 11.05 -18.72
C LEU A 385 19.25 11.54 -19.78
N SER A 386 18.52 10.60 -20.40
CA SER A 386 17.35 10.95 -21.20
C SER A 386 16.26 11.58 -20.33
N ALA A 387 15.32 12.32 -20.95
CA ALA A 387 14.26 13.01 -20.21
C ALA A 387 13.42 12.06 -19.34
N ASP A 388 13.03 10.90 -19.87
CA ASP A 388 12.21 9.92 -19.14
C ASP A 388 12.95 9.28 -17.97
N VAL A 389 14.21 8.90 -18.18
CA VAL A 389 15.05 8.31 -17.11
C VAL A 389 15.30 9.34 -16.02
N ARG A 390 15.60 10.58 -16.42
CA ARG A 390 15.77 11.71 -15.49
C ARG A 390 14.53 11.93 -14.65
N GLU A 391 13.34 12.03 -15.26
CA GLU A 391 12.09 12.23 -14.53
C GLU A 391 11.81 11.04 -13.60
N SER A 392 11.99 9.81 -14.06
CA SER A 392 11.82 8.60 -13.23
C SER A 392 12.70 8.62 -11.99
N MET A 393 14.00 8.93 -12.15
CA MET A 393 14.95 9.02 -11.04
C MET A 393 14.64 10.18 -10.08
N VAL A 394 14.32 11.36 -10.61
CA VAL A 394 14.00 12.54 -9.80
C VAL A 394 12.73 12.32 -8.96
N ARG A 395 11.68 11.69 -9.52
CA ARG A 395 10.44 11.42 -8.77
C ARG A 395 10.62 10.38 -7.67
N ARG A 396 11.64 9.53 -7.77
CA ARG A 396 11.95 8.47 -6.80
C ARG A 396 13.09 8.83 -5.85
N LEU A 397 13.69 10.01 -5.99
CA LEU A 397 14.80 10.44 -5.14
C LEU A 397 14.35 10.51 -3.68
N PRO A 398 14.98 9.75 -2.76
CA PRO A 398 14.61 9.78 -1.35
C PRO A 398 15.00 11.13 -0.72
N LEU A 399 14.16 11.57 0.22
CA LEU A 399 14.31 12.81 0.96
C LEU A 399 14.52 12.57 2.45
N LEU A 400 13.84 11.56 2.99
CA LEU A 400 13.79 11.24 4.41
C LEU A 400 14.56 9.96 4.71
N SER A 401 15.18 9.90 5.89
CA SER A 401 15.59 8.61 6.45
C SER A 401 14.35 7.82 6.93
N PRO A 402 14.44 6.50 7.11
CA PRO A 402 13.34 5.71 7.66
C PRO A 402 12.83 6.25 9.01
N ALA A 403 13.72 6.68 9.90
CA ALA A 403 13.34 7.28 11.18
C ALA A 403 12.59 8.62 11.02
N GLN A 404 13.01 9.45 10.05
CA GLN A 404 12.30 10.70 9.75
C GLN A 404 10.91 10.45 9.16
N ALA A 405 10.78 9.47 8.27
CA ALA A 405 9.50 9.08 7.69
C ALA A 405 8.55 8.49 8.74
N GLN A 406 9.06 7.69 9.68
CA GLN A 406 8.29 7.18 10.80
C GLN A 406 7.84 8.30 11.76
N ALA A 407 8.74 9.22 12.12
CA ALA A 407 8.40 10.37 12.96
C ALA A 407 7.34 11.28 12.31
N LEU A 408 7.42 11.45 10.99
CA LEU A 408 6.40 12.15 10.20
C LEU A 408 5.05 11.43 10.30
N ALA A 409 5.01 10.11 10.06
CA ALA A 409 3.78 9.33 10.10
C ALA A 409 3.10 9.42 11.49
N PHE A 410 3.86 9.36 12.58
CA PHE A 410 3.34 9.51 13.95
C PHE A 410 2.89 10.93 14.29
N SER A 411 3.30 11.94 13.53
CA SER A 411 2.87 13.33 13.77
C SER A 411 1.49 13.65 13.18
N LEU A 412 1.03 12.87 12.20
CA LEU A 412 -0.25 13.08 11.53
C LEU A 412 -1.39 12.51 12.37
N GLU A 413 -2.55 13.14 12.30
CA GLU A 413 -3.73 12.64 13.00
C GLU A 413 -4.21 11.31 12.45
N THR A 414 -4.80 10.48 13.31
CA THR A 414 -5.57 9.32 12.87
C THR A 414 -6.93 9.82 12.37
N PRO A 415 -7.29 9.54 11.11
CA PRO A 415 -8.56 9.97 10.56
C PRO A 415 -9.72 9.23 11.27
N PRO A 416 -10.88 9.88 11.47
CA PRO A 416 -12.02 9.25 12.11
C PRO A 416 -12.54 8.10 11.26
N ALA A 417 -12.87 6.96 11.86
CA ALA A 417 -13.48 5.86 11.12
C ALA A 417 -14.83 6.30 10.51
N ARG A 418 -15.04 6.00 9.22
CA ARG A 418 -16.34 6.17 8.56
C ARG A 418 -16.98 4.81 8.32
N VAL A 419 -18.29 4.75 8.55
CA VAL A 419 -19.14 3.61 8.17
C VAL A 419 -19.72 3.90 6.78
N ARG A 420 -19.83 2.87 5.93
CA ARG A 420 -20.31 3.00 4.55
C ARG A 420 -21.79 3.28 4.47
#